data_AF-A0A259LMH3-F1
#
_entry.id   AF-A0A259LMH3-F1
#
_cell.length_a   1.000
_cell.length_b   1.000
_cell.length_c   1.000
_cell.angle_alpha   90.00
_cell.angle_beta   90.00
_cell.angle_gamma   90.00
#
_symmetry.space_group_name_H-M   'P 1'
#
loop_
_entity.id
_entity.type
_entity.pdbx_description
1 polymer ?
#
loop_
_entity_poly.entity_id
_entity_poly.type
_entity_poly.pdbx_seq_one_letter_code
_entity_poly.pdbx_strand_id
1 'polypeptide(L)'
;GAIYGLMGLFAVTLTSASLVYGIAIWRHPAGLPDAALRLSVALGLILTFVLTVIVAGYMSSQPGHLVGVPQTDARVPVMGWSREVGDLRLPHFLATHAMHAIPLVGLLAVRLLPQDAARRAVLAMSAGFATLTLVTFAIAIMGYPAFPV
;
A
#
# COMPACT_ATOMS: atom_id res chain seq x y z
N GLY A 1 0.49 -16.27 22.41
CA GLY A 1 -0.42 -16.80 21.37
C GLY A 1 -1.66 -15.94 21.23
N ALA A 2 -2.60 -16.03 22.18
CA ALA A 2 -3.92 -15.40 22.08
C ALA A 2 -3.91 -13.88 21.84
N ILE A 3 -3.03 -13.13 22.52
CA ILE A 3 -2.93 -11.66 22.38
C ILE A 3 -2.53 -11.26 20.94
N TYR A 4 -1.52 -11.89 20.36
CA TYR A 4 -1.09 -11.59 18.98
C TYR A 4 -2.19 -11.89 17.95
N GLY A 5 -2.93 -12.99 18.14
CA GLY A 5 -4.08 -13.30 17.29
C GLY A 5 -5.20 -12.25 17.39
N LEU A 6 -5.50 -11.77 18.61
CA LEU A 6 -6.49 -10.72 18.82
C LEU A 6 -6.05 -9.37 18.24
N MET A 7 -4.77 -9.02 18.37
CA MET A 7 -4.21 -7.83 17.73
C MET A 7 -4.33 -7.89 16.20
N GLY A 8 -4.03 -9.05 15.60
CA GLY A 8 -4.20 -9.28 14.17
C GLY A 8 -5.65 -9.11 13.72
N LEU A 9 -6.60 -9.68 14.48
CA LEU A 9 -8.03 -9.51 14.23
C LEU A 9 -8.42 -8.03 14.23
N PHE A 10 -8.06 -7.28 15.28
CA PHE A 10 -8.38 -5.84 15.35
C PHE A 10 -7.71 -5.03 14.24
N ALA A 11 -6.48 -5.36 13.85
CA ALA A 11 -5.79 -4.70 12.74
C ALA A 11 -6.55 -4.92 11.41
N VAL A 12 -7.00 -6.15 11.14
CA VAL A 12 -7.78 -6.46 9.93
C VAL A 12 -9.15 -5.79 9.99
N THR A 13 -9.83 -5.80 11.14
CA THR A 13 -11.12 -5.13 11.33
C THR A 13 -11.00 -3.62 11.11
N LEU A 14 -9.97 -2.98 11.67
CA LEU A 14 -9.75 -1.55 11.46
C LEU A 14 -9.44 -1.25 9.99
N THR A 15 -8.58 -2.05 9.36
CA THR A 15 -8.20 -1.86 7.97
C THR A 15 -9.39 -2.09 7.02
N SER A 16 -10.32 -2.99 7.35
CA SER A 16 -11.50 -3.27 6.52
C SER A 16 -12.44 -2.07 6.37
N ALA A 17 -12.39 -1.10 7.28
CA ALA A 17 -13.08 0.17 7.12
C ALA A 17 -12.70 0.87 5.79
N SER A 18 -11.42 0.81 5.40
CA SER A 18 -10.98 1.36 4.11
C SER A 18 -11.64 0.65 2.92
N LEU A 19 -11.77 -0.68 2.95
CA LEU A 19 -12.49 -1.43 1.92
C LEU A 19 -13.97 -1.03 1.86
N VAL A 20 -14.63 -0.95 3.01
CA VAL A 20 -16.05 -0.57 3.11
C VAL A 20 -16.27 0.82 2.52
N TYR A 21 -15.48 1.81 2.93
CA TYR A 21 -15.58 3.17 2.40
C TYR A 21 -15.21 3.26 0.92
N GLY A 22 -14.21 2.52 0.47
CA GLY A 22 -13.83 2.46 -0.95
C GLY A 22 -14.97 1.93 -1.83
N ILE A 23 -15.64 0.84 -1.41
CA ILE A 23 -16.80 0.29 -2.10
C ILE A 23 -18.00 1.25 -2.03
N ALA A 24 -18.24 1.87 -0.88
CA ALA A 24 -19.35 2.81 -0.70
C ALA A 24 -19.19 4.04 -1.62
N ILE A 25 -17.99 4.64 -1.69
CA ILE A 25 -17.68 5.78 -2.57
C ILE A 25 -17.78 5.38 -4.05
N TRP A 26 -17.37 4.17 -4.40
CA TRP A 26 -17.55 3.66 -5.77
C TRP A 26 -19.03 3.57 -6.16
N ARG A 27 -19.87 3.05 -5.26
CA ARG A 27 -21.30 2.78 -5.51
C ARG A 27 -22.19 4.01 -5.39
N HIS A 28 -21.79 4.99 -4.59
CA HIS A 28 -22.58 6.19 -4.31
C HIS A 28 -21.84 7.46 -4.76
N PRO A 29 -22.10 7.94 -5.99
CA PRO A 29 -21.49 9.16 -6.56
C PRO A 29 -21.71 10.45 -5.77
N ALA A 30 -22.72 10.47 -4.91
CA ALA A 30 -23.22 11.67 -4.26
C ALA A 30 -22.17 12.27 -3.31
N GLY A 31 -21.46 13.30 -3.75
CA GLY A 31 -20.46 14.04 -2.97
C GLY A 31 -19.16 14.38 -3.72
N LEU A 32 -18.82 13.64 -4.78
CA LEU A 32 -17.64 13.90 -5.62
C LEU A 32 -18.07 14.01 -7.10
N PRO A 33 -18.20 15.24 -7.65
CA PRO A 33 -18.71 15.44 -9.01
C PRO A 33 -17.74 14.90 -10.06
N ASP A 34 -16.42 14.98 -9.79
CA ASP A 34 -15.43 14.45 -10.71
C ASP A 34 -15.29 12.92 -10.60
N ALA A 35 -15.52 12.24 -11.73
CA ALA A 35 -15.50 10.79 -11.81
C ALA A 35 -14.10 10.19 -11.62
N ALA A 36 -13.02 10.87 -12.06
CA ALA A 36 -11.65 10.39 -11.91
C ALA A 36 -11.14 10.57 -10.47
N LEU A 37 -11.48 11.67 -9.80
CA LEU A 37 -11.19 11.86 -8.37
C LEU A 37 -11.95 10.84 -7.51
N ARG A 38 -13.23 10.60 -7.80
CA ARG A 38 -14.00 9.56 -7.10
C ARG A 38 -13.38 8.18 -7.28
N LEU A 39 -12.97 7.87 -8.52
CA LEU A 39 -12.28 6.63 -8.86
C LEU A 39 -10.96 6.49 -8.08
N SER A 40 -10.16 7.55 -7.97
CA SER A 40 -8.87 7.50 -7.29
C SER A 40 -9.03 7.28 -5.78
N VAL A 41 -10.02 7.92 -5.15
CA VAL A 41 -10.35 7.68 -3.74
C VAL A 41 -10.80 6.25 -3.51
N ALA A 42 -11.73 5.74 -4.34
CA ALA A 42 -12.23 4.38 -4.20
C ALA A 42 -11.11 3.34 -4.38
N LEU A 43 -10.30 3.45 -5.45
CA LEU A 43 -9.19 2.53 -5.70
C LEU A 43 -8.09 2.64 -4.64
N GLY A 44 -7.75 3.86 -4.20
CA GLY A 44 -6.76 4.07 -3.14
C GLY A 44 -7.14 3.35 -1.85
N LEU A 45 -8.40 3.46 -1.42
CA LEU A 45 -8.92 2.79 -0.23
C LEU A 45 -9.01 1.26 -0.39
N ILE A 46 -9.52 0.78 -1.52
CA ILE A 46 -9.61 -0.67 -1.80
C ILE A 46 -8.21 -1.30 -1.84
N LEU A 47 -7.26 -0.69 -2.55
CA LEU A 47 -5.90 -1.19 -2.64
C LEU A 47 -5.17 -1.11 -1.29
N THR A 48 -5.44 -0.10 -0.48
CA THR A 48 -4.91 -0.02 0.89
C THR A 48 -5.28 -1.26 1.68
N PHE A 49 -6.56 -1.65 1.68
CA PHE A 49 -6.98 -2.88 2.35
C PHE A 49 -6.32 -4.12 1.76
N VAL A 50 -6.46 -4.33 0.45
CA VAL A 50 -6.03 -5.57 -0.22
C VAL A 50 -4.52 -5.78 -0.04
N LEU A 51 -3.71 -4.76 -0.36
CA LEU A 51 -2.26 -4.87 -0.27
C LEU A 51 -1.79 -4.96 1.19
N THR A 52 -2.42 -4.23 2.12
CA THR A 52 -2.02 -4.27 3.53
C THR A 52 -2.32 -5.63 4.14
N VAL A 53 -3.48 -6.23 3.86
CA VAL A 53 -3.81 -7.57 4.36
C VAL A 53 -2.83 -8.63 3.83
N ILE A 54 -2.43 -8.54 2.55
CA ILE A 54 -1.43 -9.45 1.96
C ILE A 54 -0.07 -9.27 2.65
N VAL A 55 0.46 -8.05 2.68
CA VAL A 55 1.82 -7.79 3.16
C VAL A 55 1.93 -7.90 4.67
N ALA A 56 1.03 -7.24 5.42
CA ALA A 56 1.02 -7.27 6.88
C ALA A 56 0.63 -8.64 7.41
N GLY A 57 -0.26 -9.35 6.72
CA GLY A 57 -0.61 -10.74 7.05
C GLY A 57 0.61 -11.63 7.00
N TYR A 58 1.38 -11.59 5.90
CA TYR A 58 2.64 -12.32 5.81
C TYR A 58 3.64 -11.87 6.89
N MET A 59 3.87 -10.56 7.02
CA MET A 59 4.81 -10.01 8.01
C MET A 59 4.48 -10.42 9.45
N SER A 60 3.19 -10.52 9.81
CA SER A 60 2.75 -10.95 11.14
C SER A 60 2.98 -12.43 11.44
N SER A 61 3.16 -13.25 10.39
CA SER A 61 3.50 -14.67 10.51
C SER A 61 5.00 -14.93 10.61
N GLN A 62 5.82 -13.90 10.46
CA GLN A 62 7.28 -14.00 10.57
C GLN A 62 7.74 -13.63 11.99
N PRO A 63 8.91 -14.13 12.45
CA PRO A 63 9.50 -13.74 13.74
C PRO A 63 9.83 -12.25 13.85
N GLY A 64 9.96 -11.56 12.70
CA GLY A 64 10.24 -10.14 12.61
C GLY A 64 10.01 -9.63 11.19
N HIS A 65 10.29 -8.35 10.95
CA HIS A 65 10.12 -7.72 9.65
C HIS A 65 11.30 -7.91 8.69
N LEU A 66 12.41 -8.50 9.15
CA LEU A 66 13.59 -8.78 8.33
C LEU A 66 13.54 -10.22 7.81
N VAL A 67 13.92 -10.40 6.54
CA VAL A 67 14.08 -11.70 5.90
C VAL A 67 15.57 -11.89 5.61
N GLY A 68 16.26 -12.58 6.52
CA GLY A 68 17.71 -12.72 6.54
C GLY A 68 18.33 -12.13 7.82
N VAL A 69 19.66 -12.21 7.93
CA VAL A 69 20.41 -11.72 9.11
C VAL A 69 21.42 -10.66 8.66
N PRO A 70 21.18 -9.36 8.94
CA PRO A 70 22.15 -8.30 8.63
C PRO A 70 23.42 -8.49 9.48
N GLN A 71 24.57 -8.17 8.89
CA GLN A 71 25.89 -8.27 9.52
C GLN A 71 26.32 -6.93 10.13
N THR A 72 26.04 -5.82 9.44
CA THR A 72 26.47 -4.47 9.88
C THR A 72 25.33 -3.60 10.39
N ASP A 73 24.09 -4.05 10.21
CA ASP A 73 22.85 -3.31 10.46
C ASP A 73 22.76 -2.00 9.66
N ALA A 74 23.23 -2.02 8.40
CA ALA A 74 23.15 -0.88 7.49
C ALA A 74 21.69 -0.58 7.12
N ARG A 75 21.29 0.69 7.28
CA ARG A 75 19.89 1.13 7.12
C ARG A 75 19.76 2.35 6.21
N VAL A 76 18.64 2.42 5.50
CA VAL A 76 18.23 3.62 4.76
C VAL A 76 18.01 4.75 5.78
N PRO A 77 18.62 5.95 5.60
CA PRO A 77 18.37 7.08 6.48
C PRO A 77 16.88 7.44 6.57
N VAL A 78 16.44 7.92 7.73
CA VAL A 78 15.04 8.28 8.04
C VAL A 78 14.09 7.10 8.14
N MET A 79 13.95 6.29 7.09
CA MET A 79 13.00 5.17 7.06
C MET A 79 13.49 3.96 7.86
N GLY A 80 14.81 3.81 7.98
CA GLY A 80 15.44 2.75 8.76
C GLY A 80 15.34 1.37 8.13
N TRP A 81 14.92 1.25 6.86
CA TRP A 81 14.82 -0.04 6.15
C TRP A 81 16.19 -0.68 5.94
N SER A 82 16.27 -2.00 6.03
CA SER A 82 17.53 -2.74 5.82
C SER A 82 18.12 -2.48 4.42
N ARG A 83 19.44 -2.34 4.37
CA ARG A 83 20.24 -2.25 3.14
C ARG A 83 21.02 -3.52 2.83
N GLU A 84 20.93 -4.53 3.70
CA GLU A 84 21.67 -5.80 3.57
C GLU A 84 20.77 -6.98 3.24
N VAL A 85 19.54 -6.97 3.75
CA VAL A 85 18.58 -8.08 3.65
C VAL A 85 17.17 -7.57 3.34
N GLY A 86 16.25 -8.48 3.05
CA GLY A 86 14.84 -8.14 2.81
C GLY A 86 14.19 -7.47 4.02
N ASP A 87 13.42 -6.41 3.79
CA ASP A 87 12.68 -5.68 4.84
C ASP A 87 11.22 -5.48 4.46
N LEU A 88 10.32 -6.15 5.19
CA LEU A 88 8.88 -6.15 4.94
C LEU A 88 8.21 -4.81 5.29
N ARG A 89 8.91 -3.89 5.98
CA ARG A 89 8.38 -2.56 6.29
C ARG A 89 8.21 -1.69 5.04
N LEU A 90 9.08 -1.83 4.03
CA LEU A 90 8.95 -1.09 2.77
C LEU A 90 7.64 -1.40 2.03
N PRO A 91 7.34 -2.67 1.67
CA PRO A 91 6.08 -2.99 1.01
C PRO A 91 4.87 -2.73 1.92
N HIS A 92 4.99 -2.86 3.24
CA HIS A 92 3.91 -2.52 4.17
C HIS A 92 3.61 -1.01 4.18
N PHE A 93 4.66 -0.18 4.19
CA PHE A 93 4.54 1.26 4.08
C PHE A 93 3.84 1.65 2.77
N LEU A 94 4.28 1.11 1.64
CA LEU A 94 3.64 1.36 0.35
C LEU A 94 2.17 0.94 0.37
N ALA A 95 1.87 -0.29 0.81
CA ALA A 95 0.51 -0.81 0.89
C ALA A 95 -0.43 0.11 1.68
N THR A 96 -0.02 0.56 2.86
CA THR A 96 -0.83 1.44 3.71
C THR A 96 -0.99 2.86 3.13
N HIS A 97 -0.05 3.30 2.29
CA HIS A 97 -0.06 4.65 1.70
C HIS A 97 -0.75 4.72 0.33
N ALA A 98 -1.32 3.62 -0.18
CA ALA A 98 -2.14 3.65 -1.40
C ALA A 98 -3.31 4.66 -1.29
N MET A 99 -3.91 4.78 -0.10
CA MET A 99 -4.98 5.75 0.20
C MET A 99 -4.55 7.21 0.11
N HIS A 100 -3.24 7.49 0.15
CA HIS A 100 -2.71 8.85 0.01
C HIS A 100 -2.21 9.09 -1.41
N ALA A 101 -1.35 8.21 -1.93
CA ALA A 101 -0.68 8.40 -3.20
C ALA A 101 -1.65 8.44 -4.39
N ILE A 102 -2.61 7.50 -4.44
CA ILE A 102 -3.53 7.38 -5.57
C ILE A 102 -4.51 8.58 -5.62
N PRO A 103 -5.13 9.01 -4.50
CA PRO A 103 -6.00 10.19 -4.52
C PRO A 103 -5.26 11.49 -4.84
N LEU A 104 -4.02 11.66 -4.38
CA LEU A 104 -3.21 12.83 -4.75
C LEU A 104 -2.98 12.92 -6.25
N VAL A 105 -2.66 11.80 -6.91
CA VAL A 105 -2.53 11.76 -8.37
C VAL A 105 -3.87 12.03 -9.05
N GLY A 106 -4.97 11.46 -8.57
CA GLY A 106 -6.30 11.76 -9.10
C GLY A 106 -6.66 13.24 -8.98
N LEU A 107 -6.34 13.88 -7.86
CA LEU A 107 -6.57 15.29 -7.64
C LEU A 107 -5.78 16.18 -8.61
N LEU A 108 -4.52 15.83 -8.90
CA LEU A 108 -3.72 16.53 -9.90
C LEU A 108 -4.24 16.25 -11.32
N ALA A 109 -4.57 15.00 -11.63
CA ALA A 109 -5.04 14.57 -12.95
C ALA A 109 -6.31 15.32 -13.37
N VAL A 110 -7.27 15.49 -12.47
CA VAL A 110 -8.52 16.22 -12.73
C VAL A 110 -8.30 17.70 -13.01
N ARG A 111 -7.26 18.29 -12.42
CA ARG A 111 -6.94 19.72 -12.63
C ARG A 111 -6.15 19.97 -13.92
N LEU A 112 -5.39 18.98 -14.37
CA LEU A 112 -4.39 19.17 -15.43
C LEU A 112 -4.75 18.47 -16.74
N LEU A 113 -5.65 17.48 -16.71
CA LEU A 113 -5.94 16.63 -17.86
C LEU A 113 -7.44 16.64 -18.20
N PRO A 114 -7.79 16.42 -19.48
CA PRO A 114 -9.17 16.11 -19.86
C PRO A 114 -9.69 14.87 -19.12
N GLN A 115 -11.00 14.79 -18.90
CA GLN A 115 -11.65 13.76 -18.08
C GLN A 115 -11.21 12.32 -18.43
N ASP A 116 -11.14 11.97 -19.71
CA ASP A 116 -10.72 10.63 -20.14
C ASP A 116 -9.24 10.34 -19.89
N ALA A 117 -8.39 11.36 -19.99
CA ALA A 117 -6.97 11.24 -19.68
C ALA A 117 -6.75 11.16 -18.17
N ALA A 118 -7.50 11.93 -17.37
CA ALA A 118 -7.46 11.87 -15.93
C ALA A 118 -7.84 10.48 -15.39
N ARG A 119 -8.92 9.89 -15.94
CA ARG A 119 -9.33 8.52 -15.59
C ARG A 119 -8.26 7.49 -15.91
N ARG A 120 -7.65 7.57 -17.10
CA ARG A 120 -6.54 6.68 -17.51
C ARG A 120 -5.32 6.83 -16.62
N ALA A 121 -4.96 8.06 -16.24
CA ALA A 121 -3.87 8.34 -15.32
C ALA A 121 -4.11 7.70 -13.94
N VAL A 122 -5.33 7.79 -13.40
CA VAL A 122 -5.69 7.14 -12.13
C VAL A 122 -5.58 5.62 -12.21
N LEU A 123 -6.07 5.00 -13.29
CA LEU A 123 -5.96 3.55 -13.47
C LEU A 123 -4.50 3.10 -13.60
N ALA A 124 -3.72 3.81 -14.43
CA ALA A 124 -2.30 3.53 -14.61
C ALA A 124 -1.52 3.68 -13.30
N MET A 125 -1.79 4.76 -12.54
CA MET A 125 -1.18 4.98 -11.22
C MET A 125 -1.57 3.88 -10.23
N SER A 126 -2.84 3.48 -10.20
CA SER A 126 -3.31 2.43 -9.29
C SER A 126 -2.65 1.09 -9.58
N ALA A 127 -2.56 0.72 -10.87
CA ALA A 127 -1.86 -0.49 -11.31
C ALA A 127 -0.35 -0.41 -10.99
N GLY A 128 0.31 0.70 -11.36
CA GLY A 128 1.74 0.89 -11.10
C GLY A 128 2.08 0.86 -9.61
N PHE A 129 1.25 1.47 -8.76
CA PHE A 129 1.47 1.48 -7.31
C PHE A 129 1.27 0.08 -6.68
N ALA A 130 0.25 -0.66 -7.14
CA ALA A 130 0.05 -2.06 -6.73
C ALA A 130 1.22 -2.94 -7.18
N THR A 131 1.67 -2.80 -8.43
CA THR A 131 2.85 -3.52 -8.95
C THR A 131 4.10 -3.19 -8.15
N LEU A 132 4.38 -1.91 -7.88
CA LEU A 132 5.52 -1.49 -7.07
C LEU A 132 5.49 -2.12 -5.68
N THR A 133 4.33 -2.12 -5.04
CA THR A 133 4.13 -2.74 -3.72
C THR A 133 4.38 -4.24 -3.76
N LEU A 134 3.84 -4.95 -4.76
CA LEU A 134 4.01 -6.39 -4.89
C LEU A 134 5.44 -6.80 -5.30
N VAL A 135 6.11 -6.00 -6.13
CA VAL A 135 7.51 -6.23 -6.52
C VAL A 135 8.43 -6.01 -5.32
N THR A 136 8.27 -4.92 -4.57
CA THR A 136 9.06 -4.69 -3.36
C THR A 136 8.78 -5.74 -2.29
N PHE A 137 7.54 -6.25 -2.21
CA PHE A 137 7.20 -7.40 -1.38
C PHE A 137 7.92 -8.67 -1.82
N ALA A 138 7.89 -8.99 -3.12
CA ALA A 138 8.59 -10.14 -3.69
C ALA A 138 10.12 -10.07 -3.42
N ILE A 139 10.72 -8.90 -3.61
CA ILE A 139 12.14 -8.65 -3.31
C ILE A 139 12.42 -8.92 -1.82
N ALA A 140 11.59 -8.39 -0.92
CA ALA A 140 11.77 -8.57 0.51
C ALA A 140 11.62 -10.04 0.95
N ILE A 141 10.64 -10.80 0.44
CA ILE A 141 10.47 -12.22 0.79
C ILE A 141 11.57 -13.12 0.20
N MET A 142 12.23 -12.69 -0.89
CA MET A 142 13.43 -13.35 -1.42
C MET A 142 14.68 -13.04 -0.58
N GLY A 143 14.59 -12.18 0.42
CA GLY A 143 15.70 -11.81 1.30
C GLY A 143 16.65 -10.75 0.72
N TYR A 144 16.30 -10.14 -0.42
CA TYR A 144 17.12 -9.11 -1.04
C TYR A 144 16.78 -7.71 -0.52
N PRO A 145 17.77 -6.83 -0.29
CA PRO A 145 17.51 -5.44 0.05
C PRO A 145 17.05 -4.66 -1.18
N ALA A 146 16.04 -3.80 -1.01
CA ALA A 146 15.61 -2.89 -2.07
C ALA A 146 16.63 -1.75 -2.33
N PHE A 147 17.50 -1.46 -1.35
CA PHE A 147 18.47 -0.35 -1.38
C PHE A 147 19.87 -0.83 -0.96
N PRO A 148 20.57 -1.63 -1.78
CA PRO A 148 21.88 -2.18 -1.43
C PRO A 148 22.93 -1.09 -1.18
N VAL A 149 24.00 -1.46 -0.48
CA VAL A 149 25.24 -0.68 -0.26
C VAL A 149 26.44 -1.44 -0.78
#